data_AF-A0A6A5AUI9-F1
#
_entry.id   AF-A0A6A5AUI9-F1
#
_cell.length_a   1.000
_cell.length_b   1.000
_cell.length_c   1.000
_cell.angle_alpha   90.00
_cell.angle_beta   90.00
_cell.angle_gamma   90.00
#
_symmetry.space_group_name_H-M   'P 1'
#
loop_
_entity.id
_entity.type
_entity.pdbx_description
1 polymer ?
#
loop_
_entity_poly.entity_id
_entity_poly.type
_entity_poly.pdbx_seq_one_letter_code
_entity_poly.pdbx_strand_id
1 'polypeptide(L)'
;MKFTSGLVLSAAAFAAASSLEGDADDNRLCHAQTAGYLDKLVAGSYVTNGFFDCFRTQEQIFELLDTLQNKHPTLITRHEVSKSVNGLVIPGYKVANGKNAKAIYVQATQHAREWASTSGSLYALAATLDDVINKKPSPLDHYDVVVVPIVNLDSYIKTWTTNRLIRTNVNGVDLNRNWPSPYWNADNQPPGSQTYPGKAILSEPETLGIHKWLQANAATIDGGIDVHSNAASV
;
A
#
# COMPACT_ATOMS: atom_id res chain seq x y z
N MET A 1 14.70 -35.26 -30.60
CA MET A 1 13.53 -34.96 -29.74
C MET A 1 13.29 -33.46 -29.82
N LYS A 2 12.22 -33.05 -30.50
CA LYS A 2 11.85 -31.64 -30.70
C LYS A 2 11.13 -31.14 -29.45
N PHE A 3 11.55 -30.00 -28.90
CA PHE A 3 10.67 -29.17 -28.07
C PHE A 3 10.44 -27.86 -28.81
N THR A 4 9.19 -27.66 -29.18
CA THR A 4 8.62 -26.46 -29.80
C THR A 4 7.83 -25.67 -28.77
N SER A 5 7.82 -24.35 -28.96
CA SER A 5 6.94 -23.33 -28.37
C SER A 5 7.28 -22.95 -26.92
N GLY A 6 7.71 -21.73 -26.58
CA GLY A 6 7.46 -20.44 -27.23
C GLY A 6 6.26 -19.78 -26.57
N LEU A 7 6.46 -19.19 -25.39
CA LEU A 7 5.55 -18.19 -24.85
C LEU A 7 6.26 -16.84 -24.96
N VAL A 8 6.03 -16.18 -26.09
CA VAL A 8 6.36 -14.77 -26.26
C VAL A 8 5.42 -14.01 -25.33
N LEU A 9 5.97 -13.43 -24.25
CA LEU A 9 5.28 -12.39 -23.50
C LEU A 9 5.00 -11.26 -24.50
N SER A 10 3.76 -11.12 -24.95
CA SER A 10 3.40 -10.06 -25.88
C SER A 10 3.61 -8.72 -25.19
N ALA A 11 4.32 -7.84 -25.88
CA ALA A 11 4.56 -6.46 -25.50
C ALA A 11 3.27 -5.63 -25.64
N ALA A 12 2.28 -5.91 -24.79
CA ALA A 12 1.02 -5.17 -24.71
C ALA A 12 0.91 -4.48 -23.35
N ALA A 13 1.83 -3.57 -23.04
CA ALA A 13 1.72 -2.67 -21.89
C ALA A 13 2.39 -1.30 -22.12
N PHE A 14 2.52 -0.86 -23.38
CA PHE A 14 2.90 0.51 -23.73
C PHE A 14 1.84 1.14 -24.62
N ALA A 15 0.61 1.25 -24.10
CA ALA A 15 -0.44 2.04 -24.73
C ALA A 15 -1.48 2.47 -23.69
N ALA A 16 -1.16 3.51 -22.93
CA ALA A 16 -2.11 4.52 -22.44
C ALA A 16 -1.33 5.57 -21.64
N ALA A 17 -0.62 6.46 -22.32
CA ALA A 17 -0.52 7.82 -21.83
C ALA A 17 -1.83 8.53 -22.20
N SER A 18 -2.96 8.01 -21.73
CA SER A 18 -4.18 8.82 -21.59
C SER A 18 -3.86 9.87 -20.53
N SER A 19 -4.45 11.07 -20.67
CA SER A 19 -4.24 12.13 -19.69
C SER A 19 -4.50 11.56 -18.30
N LEU A 20 -3.53 11.70 -17.38
CA LEU A 20 -3.69 11.28 -15.98
C LEU A 20 -4.86 12.03 -15.30
N GLU A 21 -5.44 13.04 -15.96
CA GLU A 21 -6.70 13.70 -15.59
C GLU A 21 -7.93 12.76 -15.63
N GLY A 22 -7.91 11.69 -16.43
CA GLY A 22 -9.02 10.72 -16.54
C GLY A 22 -8.87 9.46 -15.68
N ASP A 23 -7.70 9.23 -15.06
CA ASP A 23 -7.39 7.97 -14.37
C ASP A 23 -8.38 7.67 -13.22
N ALA A 24 -8.80 8.69 -12.48
CA ALA A 24 -9.82 8.52 -11.44
C ALA A 24 -11.20 8.13 -12.01
N ASP A 25 -11.57 8.67 -13.18
CA ASP A 25 -12.86 8.39 -13.82
C ASP A 25 -12.88 7.01 -14.49
N ASP A 26 -11.77 6.61 -15.15
CA ASP A 26 -11.61 5.27 -15.70
C ASP A 26 -11.71 4.20 -14.60
N ASN A 27 -11.08 4.43 -13.45
CA ASN A 27 -11.21 3.53 -12.31
C ASN A 27 -12.63 3.52 -11.74
N ARG A 28 -13.36 4.65 -11.71
CA ARG A 28 -14.78 4.66 -11.31
C ARG A 28 -15.68 3.87 -12.25
N LEU A 29 -15.40 3.88 -13.55
CA LEU A 29 -16.11 3.02 -14.52
C LEU A 29 -15.86 1.54 -14.21
N CYS A 30 -14.61 1.16 -13.88
CA CYS A 30 -14.30 -0.18 -13.41
C CYS A 30 -14.99 -0.51 -12.07
N HIS A 31 -15.11 0.44 -11.14
CA HIS A 31 -15.83 0.23 -9.87
C HIS A 31 -17.28 -0.16 -10.10
N ALA A 32 -17.95 0.45 -11.08
CA ALA A 32 -19.32 0.10 -11.45
C ALA A 32 -19.41 -1.33 -12.01
N GLN A 33 -18.45 -1.75 -12.84
CA GLN A 33 -18.39 -3.11 -13.41
C GLN A 33 -18.10 -4.18 -12.35
N THR A 34 -17.35 -3.80 -11.31
CA THR A 34 -16.90 -4.68 -10.22
C THR A 34 -17.72 -4.48 -8.94
N ALA A 35 -18.88 -3.85 -9.04
CA ALA A 35 -19.77 -3.65 -7.89
C ALA A 35 -20.16 -4.98 -7.22
N GLY A 36 -20.38 -4.92 -5.90
CA GLY A 36 -20.62 -6.10 -5.07
C GLY A 36 -19.38 -7.00 -4.91
N TYR A 37 -18.17 -6.45 -5.08
CA TYR A 37 -16.92 -7.21 -4.94
C TYR A 37 -16.79 -7.89 -3.56
N LEU A 38 -17.30 -7.26 -2.48
CA LEU A 38 -17.29 -7.82 -1.13
C LEU A 38 -18.13 -9.10 -1.00
N ASP A 39 -19.30 -9.15 -1.64
CA ASP A 39 -20.18 -10.33 -1.61
C ASP A 39 -19.60 -11.51 -2.43
N LYS A 40 -18.70 -11.20 -3.37
CA LYS A 40 -18.03 -12.15 -4.27
C LYS A 40 -16.68 -12.64 -3.73
N LEU A 41 -16.36 -12.36 -2.47
CA LEU A 41 -15.12 -12.83 -1.84
C LEU A 41 -15.18 -14.34 -1.60
N VAL A 42 -14.23 -15.08 -2.19
CA VAL A 42 -14.09 -16.54 -2.04
C VAL A 42 -12.79 -16.83 -1.28
N ALA A 43 -12.91 -17.49 -0.13
CA ALA A 43 -11.75 -17.90 0.67
C ALA A 43 -10.85 -18.85 -0.13
N GLY A 44 -9.55 -18.53 -0.20
CA GLY A 44 -8.58 -19.31 -1.00
C GLY A 44 -8.52 -18.89 -2.48
N SER A 45 -9.26 -17.85 -2.89
CA SER A 45 -9.23 -17.27 -4.24
C SER A 45 -9.55 -15.76 -4.21
N TYR A 46 -9.06 -15.03 -3.20
CA TYR A 46 -9.26 -13.58 -3.09
C TYR A 46 -8.63 -12.81 -4.24
N VAL A 47 -7.47 -13.23 -4.73
CA VAL A 47 -6.76 -12.51 -5.82
C VAL A 47 -7.51 -12.49 -7.15
N THR A 48 -8.50 -13.37 -7.35
CA THR A 48 -9.33 -13.40 -8.56
C THR A 48 -10.58 -12.52 -8.45
N ASN A 49 -10.75 -11.83 -7.32
CA ASN A 49 -11.89 -10.96 -7.09
C ASN A 49 -11.75 -9.65 -7.89
N GLY A 50 -12.86 -9.16 -8.45
CA GLY A 50 -12.87 -7.93 -9.25
C GLY A 50 -12.42 -6.67 -8.50
N PHE A 51 -12.25 -6.72 -7.17
CA PHE A 51 -11.52 -5.69 -6.42
C PHE A 51 -10.19 -5.34 -7.09
N PHE A 52 -9.43 -6.34 -7.54
CA PHE A 52 -8.07 -6.21 -8.06
C PHE A 52 -7.99 -5.81 -9.55
N ASP A 53 -9.13 -5.63 -10.23
CA ASP A 53 -9.17 -5.23 -11.64
C ASP A 53 -8.88 -3.73 -11.84
N CYS A 54 -8.92 -2.93 -10.77
CA CYS A 54 -8.69 -1.48 -10.80
C CYS A 54 -8.15 -0.94 -9.48
N PHE A 55 -7.62 0.29 -9.52
CA PHE A 55 -7.29 1.06 -8.33
C PHE A 55 -8.55 1.44 -7.57
N ARG A 56 -8.42 1.61 -6.25
CA ARG A 56 -9.56 1.70 -5.32
C ARG A 56 -9.46 2.94 -4.45
N THR A 57 -10.59 3.55 -4.09
CA THR A 57 -10.57 4.65 -3.13
C THR A 57 -10.16 4.14 -1.74
N GLN A 58 -9.80 5.05 -0.83
CA GLN A 58 -9.43 4.65 0.53
C GLN A 58 -10.58 3.91 1.24
N GLU A 59 -11.83 4.33 1.00
CA GLU A 59 -13.02 3.70 1.56
C GLU A 59 -13.10 2.23 1.13
N GLN A 60 -12.97 1.96 -0.17
CA GLN A 60 -13.02 0.60 -0.70
C GLN A 60 -11.85 -0.26 -0.21
N ILE A 61 -10.65 0.32 -0.08
CA ILE A 61 -9.47 -0.36 0.45
C ILE A 61 -9.70 -0.78 1.90
N PHE A 62 -10.17 0.13 2.74
CA PHE A 62 -10.43 -0.17 4.15
C PHE A 62 -11.63 -1.12 4.33
N GLU A 63 -12.69 -0.97 3.53
CA GLU A 63 -13.81 -1.91 3.52
C GLU A 63 -13.37 -3.33 3.18
N LEU A 64 -12.52 -3.53 2.17
CA LEU A 64 -11.98 -4.83 1.85
C LEU A 64 -11.18 -5.41 3.02
N LEU A 65 -10.23 -4.64 3.56
CA LEU A 65 -9.32 -5.13 4.60
C LEU A 65 -10.06 -5.42 5.90
N ASP A 66 -11.02 -4.58 6.30
CA ASP A 66 -11.86 -4.80 7.48
C ASP A 66 -12.79 -6.01 7.25
N THR A 67 -13.30 -6.21 6.03
CA THR A 67 -14.08 -7.42 5.68
C THR A 67 -13.25 -8.69 5.76
N LEU A 68 -12.02 -8.67 5.22
CA LEU A 68 -11.10 -9.80 5.32
C LEU A 68 -10.72 -10.08 6.78
N GLN A 69 -10.49 -9.04 7.57
CA GLN A 69 -10.25 -9.17 9.01
C GLN A 69 -11.43 -9.79 9.75
N ASN A 70 -12.66 -9.39 9.43
CA ASN A 70 -13.85 -9.95 10.06
C ASN A 70 -14.09 -11.41 9.65
N LYS A 71 -13.70 -11.81 8.43
CA LYS A 71 -13.76 -13.20 7.97
C LYS A 71 -12.64 -14.07 8.57
N HIS A 72 -11.49 -13.47 8.89
CA HIS A 72 -10.31 -14.16 9.41
C HIS A 72 -9.76 -13.52 10.70
N PRO A 73 -10.54 -13.42 11.78
CA PRO A 73 -10.15 -12.67 12.98
C PRO A 73 -8.98 -13.31 13.75
N THR A 74 -8.66 -14.58 13.49
CA THR A 74 -7.50 -15.27 14.05
C THR A 74 -6.23 -15.08 13.22
N LEU A 75 -6.36 -14.66 11.95
CA LEU A 75 -5.23 -14.43 11.05
C LEU A 75 -4.90 -12.95 10.88
N ILE A 76 -5.90 -12.07 10.92
CA ILE A 76 -5.73 -10.66 10.62
C ILE A 76 -6.15 -9.83 11.82
N THR A 77 -5.30 -8.89 12.21
CA THR A 77 -5.60 -7.90 13.26
C THR A 77 -5.32 -6.50 12.74
N ARG A 78 -6.21 -5.56 13.06
CA ARG A 78 -6.11 -4.14 12.65
C ARG A 78 -5.58 -3.31 13.81
N HIS A 79 -4.61 -2.45 13.54
CA HIS A 79 -3.99 -1.57 14.53
C HIS A 79 -3.87 -0.15 13.98
N GLU A 80 -3.94 0.85 14.84
CA GLU A 80 -3.55 2.22 14.48
C GLU A 80 -2.02 2.30 14.48
N VAL A 81 -1.42 2.65 13.34
CA VAL A 81 0.04 2.82 13.22
C VAL A 81 0.44 4.30 13.25
N SER A 82 -0.43 5.20 12.82
CA SER A 82 -0.19 6.64 12.78
C SER A 82 -1.49 7.42 12.53
N LYS A 83 -1.37 8.75 12.40
CA LYS A 83 -2.44 9.65 11.95
C LYS A 83 -1.95 10.58 10.86
N SER A 84 -2.84 10.96 9.96
CA SER A 84 -2.58 11.99 8.94
C SER A 84 -2.58 13.40 9.52
N VAL A 85 -2.19 14.40 8.71
CA VAL A 85 -2.29 15.82 9.07
C VAL A 85 -3.72 16.22 9.47
N ASN A 86 -4.74 15.71 8.80
CA ASN A 86 -6.14 15.96 9.13
C ASN A 86 -6.66 15.09 10.29
N GLY A 87 -5.79 14.30 10.94
CA GLY A 87 -6.15 13.46 12.08
C GLY A 87 -6.83 12.15 11.73
N LEU A 88 -6.85 11.74 10.45
CA LEU A 88 -7.38 10.45 10.04
C LEU A 88 -6.45 9.33 10.50
N VAL A 89 -7.01 8.24 11.01
CA VAL A 89 -6.25 7.06 11.41
C VAL A 89 -5.61 6.43 10.18
N ILE A 90 -4.30 6.18 10.26
CA ILE A 90 -3.57 5.35 9.31
C ILE A 90 -3.53 3.94 9.90
N PRO A 91 -4.29 2.98 9.36
CA PRO A 91 -4.32 1.62 9.89
C PRO A 91 -3.17 0.76 9.32
N GLY A 92 -2.71 -0.17 10.15
CA GLY A 92 -1.90 -1.32 9.74
C GLY A 92 -2.67 -2.62 9.97
N TYR A 93 -2.52 -3.58 9.07
CA TYR A 93 -3.15 -4.89 9.12
C TYR A 93 -2.07 -5.94 9.29
N LYS A 94 -2.00 -6.53 10.49
CA LYS A 94 -1.07 -7.62 10.79
C LYS A 94 -1.70 -8.94 10.39
N VAL A 95 -1.06 -9.67 9.49
CA VAL A 95 -1.37 -11.04 9.10
C VAL A 95 -0.39 -11.98 9.83
N ALA A 96 -0.92 -12.92 10.61
CA ALA A 96 -0.15 -13.82 11.45
C ALA A 96 -0.82 -15.19 11.54
N ASN A 97 -0.02 -16.25 11.65
CA ASN A 97 -0.53 -17.62 11.84
C ASN A 97 -0.26 -18.18 13.25
N GLY A 98 0.23 -17.34 14.16
CA GLY A 98 0.55 -17.69 15.55
C GLY A 98 1.86 -18.47 15.74
N LYS A 99 2.65 -18.68 14.67
CA LYS A 99 3.90 -19.45 14.75
C LYS A 99 5.15 -18.58 14.86
N ASN A 100 5.06 -17.30 14.49
CA ASN A 100 6.23 -16.43 14.36
C ASN A 100 6.32 -15.44 15.52
N ALA A 101 7.55 -15.22 16.00
CA ALA A 101 7.85 -14.16 16.96
C ALA A 101 8.22 -12.82 16.28
N LYS A 102 8.48 -12.86 14.97
CA LYS A 102 8.99 -11.74 14.18
C LYS A 102 8.06 -11.41 13.02
N ALA A 103 8.05 -10.14 12.63
CA ALA A 103 7.24 -9.63 11.53
C ALA A 103 8.05 -8.75 10.57
N ILE A 104 7.65 -8.75 9.30
CA ILE A 104 8.09 -7.79 8.30
C ILE A 104 7.06 -6.66 8.22
N TYR A 105 7.52 -5.42 8.36
CA TYR A 105 6.71 -4.23 8.13
C TYR A 105 6.69 -3.92 6.63
N VAL A 106 5.51 -3.72 6.06
CA VAL A 106 5.32 -3.36 4.65
C VAL A 106 4.44 -2.12 4.62
N GLN A 107 4.93 -1.06 3.99
CA GLN A 107 4.13 0.15 3.76
C GLN A 107 4.05 0.47 2.29
N ALA A 108 3.01 1.22 1.94
CA ALA A 108 2.72 1.66 0.59
C ALA A 108 2.25 3.12 0.58
N THR A 109 2.38 3.74 -0.59
CA THR A 109 1.77 5.05 -0.87
C THR A 109 2.25 6.16 0.08
N GLN A 110 3.57 6.22 0.33
CA GLN A 110 4.16 7.45 0.88
C GLN A 110 4.02 8.62 -0.10
N HIS A 111 4.05 8.32 -1.41
CA HIS A 111 3.66 9.28 -2.44
C HIS A 111 2.23 9.01 -2.89
N ALA A 112 1.35 10.00 -2.75
CA ALA A 112 -0.08 9.80 -2.94
C ALA A 112 -0.48 9.32 -4.36
N ARG A 113 0.22 9.77 -5.40
CA ARG A 113 -0.04 9.40 -6.80
C ARG A 113 0.32 7.95 -7.17
N GLU A 114 0.99 7.20 -6.29
CA GLU A 114 1.52 5.88 -6.62
C GLU A 114 0.48 4.78 -6.33
N TRP A 115 -0.69 4.85 -6.98
CA TRP A 115 -1.80 3.91 -6.75
C TRP A 115 -1.43 2.44 -6.95
N ALA A 116 -0.46 2.16 -7.83
CA ALA A 116 0.09 0.82 -8.02
C ALA A 116 0.76 0.25 -6.77
N SER A 117 1.35 1.09 -5.92
CA SER A 117 1.99 0.65 -4.67
C SER A 117 0.98 0.03 -3.70
N THR A 118 -0.13 0.74 -3.41
CA THR A 118 -1.19 0.16 -2.56
C THR A 118 -1.84 -1.04 -3.22
N SER A 119 -2.14 -1.00 -4.53
CA SER A 119 -2.79 -2.13 -5.20
C SER A 119 -1.94 -3.40 -5.15
N GLY A 120 -0.65 -3.30 -5.46
CA GLY A 120 0.29 -4.43 -5.39
C GLY A 120 0.44 -4.97 -3.96
N SER A 121 0.49 -4.08 -2.95
CA SER A 121 0.60 -4.49 -1.55
C SER A 121 -0.66 -5.22 -1.06
N LEU A 122 -1.85 -4.80 -1.48
CA LEU A 122 -3.11 -5.48 -1.18
C LEU A 122 -3.22 -6.83 -1.90
N TYR A 123 -2.75 -6.90 -3.14
CA TYR A 123 -2.70 -8.16 -3.88
C TYR A 123 -1.79 -9.16 -3.20
N ALA A 124 -0.61 -8.74 -2.75
CA ALA A 124 0.32 -9.59 -2.01
C ALA A 124 -0.27 -10.08 -0.67
N LEU A 125 -1.01 -9.22 0.04
CA LEU A 125 -1.75 -9.61 1.25
C LEU A 125 -2.82 -10.66 0.92
N ALA A 126 -3.63 -10.45 -0.12
CA ALA A 126 -4.66 -11.41 -0.54
C ALA A 126 -4.07 -12.75 -1.00
N ALA A 127 -2.98 -12.72 -1.76
CA ALA A 127 -2.25 -13.92 -2.17
C ALA A 127 -1.71 -14.70 -0.96
N THR A 128 -1.18 -13.99 0.05
CA THR A 128 -0.74 -14.62 1.31
C THR A 128 -1.89 -15.32 2.02
N LEU A 129 -3.07 -14.69 2.09
CA LEU A 129 -4.26 -15.33 2.67
C LEU A 129 -4.70 -16.55 1.86
N ASP A 130 -4.68 -16.46 0.53
CA ASP A 130 -5.03 -17.56 -0.35
C ASP A 130 -4.10 -18.75 -0.16
N ASP A 131 -2.79 -18.53 -0.08
CA ASP A 131 -1.82 -19.59 0.17
C ASP A 131 -2.03 -20.24 1.54
N VAL A 132 -2.25 -19.45 2.60
CA VAL A 132 -2.52 -19.97 3.95
C VAL A 132 -3.79 -20.83 3.97
N ILE A 133 -4.89 -20.36 3.38
CA ILE A 133 -6.17 -21.07 3.34
C ILE A 133 -6.04 -22.38 2.55
N ASN A 134 -5.32 -22.33 1.43
CA ASN A 134 -5.07 -23.49 0.57
C ASN A 134 -3.94 -24.41 1.08
N LYS A 135 -3.35 -24.11 2.25
CA LYS A 135 -2.22 -24.86 2.84
C LYS A 135 -1.00 -24.96 1.90
N LYS A 136 -0.75 -23.90 1.14
CA LYS A 136 0.45 -23.71 0.32
C LYS A 136 1.54 -22.96 1.11
N PRO A 137 2.81 -23.08 0.73
CA PRO A 137 3.87 -22.26 1.31
C PRO A 137 3.54 -20.77 1.19
N SER A 138 3.83 -20.00 2.23
CA SER A 138 3.51 -18.57 2.28
C SER A 138 4.58 -17.78 3.04
N PRO A 139 4.61 -16.43 2.94
CA PRO A 139 5.48 -15.61 3.77
C PRO A 139 5.33 -15.89 5.28
N LEU A 140 4.13 -16.32 5.72
CA LEU A 140 3.85 -16.64 7.12
C LEU A 140 4.54 -17.91 7.64
N ASP A 141 5.20 -18.68 6.78
CA ASP A 141 6.06 -19.79 7.21
C ASP A 141 7.37 -19.30 7.86
N HIS A 142 7.70 -18.01 7.67
CA HIS A 142 8.94 -17.40 8.18
C HIS A 142 8.67 -16.17 9.06
N TYR A 143 7.74 -15.29 8.65
CA TYR A 143 7.45 -14.04 9.35
C TYR A 143 5.97 -13.72 9.34
N ASP A 144 5.47 -13.12 10.43
CA ASP A 144 4.23 -12.36 10.34
C ASP A 144 4.44 -11.16 9.39
N VAL A 145 3.36 -10.58 8.85
CA VAL A 145 3.45 -9.42 7.96
C VAL A 145 2.53 -8.32 8.46
N VAL A 146 3.03 -7.09 8.57
CA VAL A 146 2.22 -5.91 8.89
C VAL A 146 2.13 -5.04 7.66
N VAL A 147 0.94 -4.87 7.10
CA VAL A 147 0.72 -4.06 5.88
C VAL A 147 0.05 -2.74 6.25
N VAL A 148 0.68 -1.63 5.87
CA VAL A 148 0.13 -0.26 5.94
C VAL A 148 -0.15 0.21 4.50
N PRO A 149 -1.41 0.12 4.03
CA PRO A 149 -1.70 0.27 2.60
C PRO A 149 -1.55 1.71 2.09
N ILE A 150 -1.83 2.70 2.95
CA ILE A 150 -1.83 4.11 2.57
C ILE A 150 -1.19 4.93 3.69
N VAL A 151 0.10 5.25 3.54
CA VAL A 151 0.79 6.14 4.48
C VAL A 151 0.32 7.59 4.29
N ASN A 152 0.28 8.08 3.06
CA ASN A 152 -0.11 9.46 2.75
C ASN A 152 -1.63 9.60 2.55
N LEU A 153 -2.40 9.30 3.60
CA LEU A 153 -3.85 9.13 3.52
C LEU A 153 -4.59 10.38 3.02
N ASP A 154 -4.28 11.55 3.57
CA ASP A 154 -4.97 12.80 3.21
C ASP A 154 -4.77 13.15 1.73
N SER A 155 -3.53 13.05 1.23
CA SER A 155 -3.26 13.35 -0.18
C SER A 155 -3.73 12.24 -1.09
N TYR A 156 -3.72 10.98 -0.66
CA TYR A 156 -4.30 9.88 -1.45
C TYR A 156 -5.77 10.16 -1.75
N ILE A 157 -6.56 10.60 -0.78
CA ILE A 157 -7.95 11.04 -0.99
C ILE A 157 -8.00 12.15 -2.05
N LYS A 158 -7.13 13.16 -1.94
CA LYS A 158 -7.07 14.27 -2.92
C LYS A 158 -6.67 13.83 -4.32
N THR A 159 -5.93 12.73 -4.48
CA THR A 159 -5.62 12.17 -5.81
C THR A 159 -6.85 11.62 -6.52
N TRP A 160 -7.90 11.25 -5.79
CA TRP A 160 -9.17 10.84 -6.36
C TRP A 160 -10.10 12.02 -6.68
N THR A 161 -10.04 13.11 -5.89
CA THR A 161 -11.04 14.19 -5.98
C THR A 161 -10.57 15.47 -6.65
N THR A 162 -9.27 15.75 -6.64
CA THR A 162 -8.76 17.09 -6.95
C THR A 162 -7.61 17.07 -7.95
N ASN A 163 -6.55 16.32 -7.67
CA ASN A 163 -5.40 16.24 -8.57
C ASN A 163 -4.70 14.89 -8.43
N ARG A 164 -4.79 14.09 -9.49
CA ARG A 164 -4.24 12.74 -9.57
C ARG A 164 -2.72 12.66 -9.32
N LEU A 165 -1.98 13.74 -9.57
CA LEU A 165 -0.51 13.77 -9.57
C LEU A 165 0.12 14.24 -8.26
N ILE A 166 -0.67 14.42 -7.20
CA ILE A 166 -0.14 14.80 -5.89
C ILE A 166 0.86 13.75 -5.40
N ARG A 167 2.08 14.20 -5.09
CA ARG A 167 3.13 13.35 -4.51
C ARG A 167 3.20 13.50 -3.00
N THR A 168 3.26 14.74 -2.53
CA THR A 168 3.52 15.13 -1.15
C THR A 168 2.30 14.96 -0.24
N ASN A 169 2.46 15.02 1.07
CA ASN A 169 1.33 15.13 2.00
C ASN A 169 0.63 16.50 1.86
N VAL A 170 -0.43 16.72 2.63
CA VAL A 170 -1.23 17.95 2.49
C VAL A 170 -0.53 19.23 2.98
N ASN A 171 0.59 19.11 3.70
CA ASN A 171 1.48 20.22 4.03
C ASN A 171 2.51 20.51 2.92
N GLY A 172 2.51 19.74 1.83
CA GLY A 172 3.48 19.86 0.75
C GLY A 172 4.83 19.20 1.06
N VAL A 173 4.90 18.31 2.05
CA VAL A 173 6.12 17.57 2.42
C VAL A 173 6.20 16.22 1.71
N ASP A 174 7.36 15.90 1.17
CA ASP A 174 7.68 14.56 0.70
C ASP A 174 7.96 13.66 1.91
N LEU A 175 7.02 12.77 2.23
CA LEU A 175 7.13 11.88 3.39
C LEU A 175 8.39 11.00 3.30
N ASN A 176 8.81 10.61 2.09
CA ASN A 176 10.02 9.81 1.88
C ASN A 176 11.32 10.66 1.89
N ARG A 177 11.24 11.91 2.35
CA ARG A 177 12.38 12.77 2.71
C ARG A 177 12.32 13.25 4.15
N ASN A 178 11.26 12.90 4.90
CA ASN A 178 11.02 13.38 6.25
C ASN A 178 11.56 12.44 7.34
N TRP A 179 12.09 11.27 6.98
CA TRP A 179 12.66 10.30 7.92
C TRP A 179 14.03 10.73 8.47
N PRO A 180 14.44 10.24 9.66
CA PRO A 180 15.77 10.47 10.19
C PRO A 180 16.84 9.96 9.22
N SER A 181 17.66 10.88 8.72
CA SER A 181 18.73 10.58 7.78
C SER A 181 19.91 11.52 8.05
N PRO A 182 21.17 11.04 8.00
CA PRO A 182 22.34 11.91 8.11
C PRO A 182 22.43 12.94 6.97
N TYR A 183 21.68 12.74 5.88
CA TYR A 183 21.62 13.63 4.72
C TYR A 183 20.31 14.42 4.63
N TRP A 184 19.60 14.58 5.74
CA TRP A 184 18.33 15.30 5.76
C TRP A 184 18.51 16.73 5.22
N ASN A 185 17.79 17.03 4.14
CA ASN A 185 17.84 18.27 3.38
C ASN A 185 19.24 18.69 2.84
N ALA A 186 20.13 17.76 2.55
CA ALA A 186 21.45 18.07 1.98
C ALA A 186 21.37 18.90 0.67
N ASP A 187 20.32 18.70 -0.11
CA ASP A 187 20.09 19.42 -1.38
C ASP A 187 19.35 20.76 -1.22
N ASN A 188 19.13 21.25 0.01
CA ASN A 188 18.45 22.51 0.33
C ASN A 188 17.11 22.70 -0.39
N GLN A 189 16.26 21.66 -0.41
CA GLN A 189 14.98 21.71 -1.08
C GLN A 189 14.02 22.67 -0.34
N PRO A 190 13.43 23.67 -1.02
CA PRO A 190 12.54 24.63 -0.38
C PRO A 190 11.08 24.14 -0.32
N PRO A 191 10.24 24.75 0.54
CA PRO A 191 8.79 24.54 0.49
C PRO A 191 8.25 24.72 -0.94
N GLY A 192 7.41 23.79 -1.39
CA GLY A 192 6.88 23.75 -2.76
C GLY A 192 7.65 22.81 -3.71
N SER A 193 8.85 22.36 -3.34
CA SER A 193 9.53 21.29 -4.07
C SER A 193 8.81 19.94 -3.91
N GLN A 194 8.82 19.11 -4.95
CA GLN A 194 8.30 17.73 -4.88
C GLN A 194 9.11 16.82 -3.95
N THR A 195 10.31 17.25 -3.53
CA THR A 195 11.20 16.55 -2.61
C THR A 195 11.47 17.37 -1.35
N TYR A 196 10.61 18.35 -1.03
CA TYR A 196 10.73 19.13 0.20
C TYR A 196 10.64 18.22 1.43
N PRO A 197 11.68 18.16 2.30
CA PRO A 197 11.75 17.19 3.40
C PRO A 197 10.97 17.62 4.65
N GLY A 198 10.30 18.77 4.64
CA GLY A 198 9.63 19.33 5.81
C GLY A 198 10.50 20.29 6.62
N LYS A 199 9.94 20.82 7.71
CA LYS A 199 10.61 21.83 8.56
C LYS A 199 11.69 21.24 9.47
N ALA A 200 11.58 19.94 9.76
CA ALA A 200 12.51 19.16 10.57
C ALA A 200 12.35 17.67 10.20
N ILE A 201 13.31 16.85 10.62
CA ILE A 201 13.14 15.39 10.65
C ILE A 201 11.88 15.05 11.46
N LEU A 202 11.04 14.15 10.92
CA LEU A 202 9.78 13.71 11.51
C LEU A 202 8.82 14.87 11.86
N SER A 203 8.82 15.93 11.03
CA SER A 203 7.89 17.05 11.19
C SER A 203 6.44 16.67 10.88
N GLU A 204 6.22 15.65 10.05
CA GLU A 204 4.87 15.24 9.63
C GLU A 204 4.28 14.18 10.57
N PRO A 205 2.99 14.28 10.92
CA PRO A 205 2.37 13.32 11.83
C PRO A 205 2.39 11.89 11.28
N GLU A 206 2.31 11.72 9.94
CA GLU A 206 2.35 10.42 9.29
C GLU A 206 3.65 9.68 9.62
N THR A 207 4.81 10.29 9.31
CA THR A 207 6.14 9.70 9.55
C THR A 207 6.45 9.62 11.04
N LEU A 208 6.09 10.64 11.84
CA LEU A 208 6.33 10.64 13.29
C LEU A 208 5.59 9.51 13.99
N GLY A 209 4.33 9.27 13.66
CA GLY A 209 3.52 8.20 14.25
C GLY A 209 4.07 6.83 13.87
N ILE A 210 4.36 6.59 12.59
CA ILE A 210 4.96 5.32 12.13
C ILE A 210 6.33 5.10 12.78
N HIS A 211 7.17 6.13 12.88
CA HIS A 211 8.47 6.04 13.54
C HIS A 211 8.32 5.56 15.00
N LYS A 212 7.41 6.18 15.77
CA LYS A 212 7.12 5.78 17.15
C LYS A 212 6.56 4.37 17.23
N TRP A 213 5.68 3.99 16.30
CA TRP A 213 5.12 2.64 16.24
C TRP A 213 6.21 1.59 15.98
N LEU A 214 7.12 1.85 15.04
CA LEU A 214 8.26 0.97 14.76
C LEU A 214 9.20 0.85 15.96
N GLN A 215 9.49 1.97 16.66
CA GLN A 215 10.28 1.94 17.89
C GLN A 215 9.63 1.11 19.00
N ALA A 216 8.32 1.27 19.20
CA ALA A 216 7.57 0.50 20.19
C ALA A 216 7.52 -1.01 19.85
N ASN A 217 7.66 -1.36 18.57
CA ASN A 217 7.63 -2.74 18.08
C ASN A 217 9.01 -3.24 17.62
N ALA A 218 10.11 -2.56 17.98
CA ALA A 218 11.45 -2.90 17.49
C ALA A 218 11.91 -4.32 17.90
N ALA A 219 11.34 -4.88 18.98
CA ALA A 219 11.62 -6.25 19.39
C ALA A 219 10.97 -7.30 18.48
N THR A 220 9.86 -6.96 17.79
CA THR A 220 9.07 -7.89 16.97
C THR A 220 9.19 -7.61 15.47
N ILE A 221 9.59 -6.40 15.06
CA ILE A 221 9.82 -6.05 13.65
C ILE A 221 11.27 -6.36 13.28
N ASP A 222 11.47 -7.20 12.25
CA ASP A 222 12.79 -7.68 11.82
C ASP A 222 13.27 -7.03 10.51
N GLY A 223 12.35 -6.40 9.77
CA GLY A 223 12.65 -5.73 8.51
C GLY A 223 11.49 -4.86 8.04
N GLY A 224 11.80 -3.97 7.08
CA GLY A 224 10.84 -3.04 6.49
C GLY A 224 10.91 -3.06 4.96
N ILE A 225 9.76 -3.02 4.30
CA ILE A 225 9.61 -2.87 2.84
C ILE A 225 8.74 -1.64 2.60
N ASP A 226 9.26 -0.72 1.78
CA ASP A 226 8.56 0.49 1.38
C ASP A 226 8.28 0.42 -0.13
N VAL A 227 7.03 0.18 -0.49
CA VAL A 227 6.64 -0.08 -1.88
C VAL A 227 6.38 1.24 -2.59
N HIS A 228 7.02 1.43 -3.74
CA HIS A 228 6.91 2.62 -4.57
C HIS A 228 6.61 2.28 -6.03
N SER A 229 6.25 3.28 -6.82
CA SER A 229 6.18 3.17 -8.29
C SER A 229 6.61 4.47 -8.97
N ASN A 230 7.22 4.45 -10.16
CA ASN A 230 7.41 3.35 -11.10
C ASN A 230 8.91 2.97 -11.20
N ALA A 231 9.37 2.52 -12.38
CA ALA A 231 10.76 2.15 -12.73
C ALA A 231 11.22 0.71 -12.47
N ALA A 232 10.44 -0.13 -11.78
CA ALA A 232 10.75 -1.55 -11.57
C ALA A 232 12.16 -1.81 -10.97
N SER A 233 12.47 -1.11 -9.87
CA SER A 233 13.72 -1.22 -9.11
C SER A 233 13.48 -1.75 -7.70
N VAL A 234 14.48 -2.44 -7.14
CA VAL A 234 14.57 -2.84 -5.73
C VAL A 234 15.74 -2.11 -5.08
#